data_AF-A0AAD5XME5-F1
#
_entry.id   AF-A0AAD5XME5-F1
#
_cell.length_a   1.000
_cell.length_b   1.000
_cell.length_c   1.000
_cell.angle_alpha   90.00
_cell.angle_beta   90.00
_cell.angle_gamma   90.00
#
_symmetry.space_group_name_H-M   'P 1'
#
loop_
_entity.id
_entity.type
_entity.pdbx_description
1 polymer ?
#
loop_
_entity_poly.entity_id
_entity_poly.type
_entity_poly.pdbx_seq_one_letter_code
_entity_poly.pdbx_strand_id
1 'polypeptide(L)'
;MASNLANVEEYFRINMEKKLLIKAPEQEDHDLTPATKLLEKRREMQEVENGLHQQKAEFALKIESLAHRREELAKKETQLKESLMKFDKFLKENDAKRSRAMKKSLDERKTRELKENEISNLRENMTGLFNKKDRQTKAVETNLAYQRYLEAVLENVEEFGEVKDIIGRFDTLAATNRELLDRSREAQERTEKDRASFLHSTEEKNNIMLNYNNDIAKLQTRLEEMQQRSAKWQSECDHTMNNATQKSLLLGQIKMATNNLFNLVKSHLNNRLNGTGDTVMQLEKIQQFILDLSDITTDVAPARIGVA
;
A
#
# COMPACT_ATOMS: atom_id res chain seq x y z
N MET A 1 -24.55 14.22 112.69
CA MET A 1 -24.61 15.45 113.51
C MET A 1 -25.89 16.28 113.31
N ALA A 2 -26.99 15.71 112.80
CA ALA A 2 -28.34 16.34 112.85
C ALA A 2 -29.33 15.56 113.75
N SER A 3 -28.96 14.35 114.19
CA SER A 3 -29.80 13.44 114.98
C SER A 3 -29.87 13.76 116.48
N ASN A 4 -28.94 14.57 117.02
CA ASN A 4 -28.94 14.97 118.44
C ASN A 4 -29.68 16.30 118.71
N LEU A 5 -29.96 17.09 117.67
CA LEU A 5 -30.76 18.33 117.77
C LEU A 5 -32.27 18.04 117.75
N ALA A 6 -32.70 17.05 116.96
CA ALA A 6 -34.09 16.59 116.95
C ALA A 6 -34.55 16.07 118.32
N ASN A 7 -33.66 15.42 119.09
CA ASN A 7 -33.99 14.86 120.40
C ASN A 7 -34.23 15.95 121.46
N VAL A 8 -33.54 17.10 121.38
CA VAL A 8 -33.76 18.22 122.30
C VAL A 8 -35.03 18.98 121.95
N GLU A 9 -35.35 19.12 120.66
CA GLU A 9 -36.56 19.79 120.18
C GLU A 9 -37.82 18.95 120.46
N GLU A 10 -37.74 17.62 120.29
CA GLU A 10 -38.79 16.67 120.70
C GLU A 10 -38.94 16.66 122.23
N TYR A 11 -37.83 16.69 122.98
CA TYR A 11 -37.86 16.78 124.44
C TYR A 11 -38.49 18.10 124.92
N PHE A 12 -38.16 19.24 124.31
CA PHE A 12 -38.80 20.52 124.60
C PHE A 12 -40.26 20.55 124.16
N ARG A 13 -40.62 19.95 123.02
CA ARG A 13 -42.01 19.89 122.55
C ARG A 13 -42.86 19.02 123.46
N ILE A 14 -42.39 17.82 123.84
CA ILE A 14 -43.10 16.93 124.78
C ILE A 14 -43.14 17.53 126.18
N ASN A 15 -42.08 18.21 126.64
CA ASN A 15 -42.04 18.79 127.98
C ASN A 15 -42.80 20.13 128.06
N MET A 16 -42.85 20.89 126.96
CA MET A 16 -43.74 22.05 126.82
C MET A 16 -45.19 21.62 126.64
N GLU A 17 -45.50 20.57 125.89
CA GLU A 17 -46.86 20.00 125.82
C GLU A 17 -47.28 19.48 127.20
N LYS A 18 -46.39 18.81 127.94
CA LYS A 18 -46.65 18.41 129.35
C LYS A 18 -46.77 19.58 130.33
N LYS A 19 -46.12 20.73 130.08
CA LYS A 19 -46.24 21.94 130.93
C LYS A 19 -47.34 22.91 130.47
N LEU A 20 -47.79 22.83 129.22
CA LEU A 20 -48.91 23.58 128.63
C LEU A 20 -50.21 22.78 128.64
N LEU A 21 -50.15 21.49 129.01
CA LEU A 21 -51.22 20.77 129.69
C LEU A 21 -51.51 21.47 131.03
N ILE A 22 -52.13 22.64 130.94
CA ILE A 22 -53.13 23.05 131.90
C ILE A 22 -54.09 21.87 131.93
N LYS A 23 -53.98 21.03 132.96
CA LYS A 23 -55.03 20.08 133.34
C LYS A 23 -56.32 20.90 133.37
N ALA A 24 -57.12 20.79 132.31
CA ALA A 24 -58.52 21.12 132.40
C ALA A 24 -59.05 20.37 133.62
N PRO A 25 -59.76 21.03 134.54
CA PRO A 25 -60.17 20.39 135.78
C PRO A 25 -60.91 19.10 135.44
N GLU A 26 -60.67 18.03 136.20
CA GLU A 26 -61.65 16.95 136.30
C GLU A 26 -62.95 17.62 136.77
N GLN A 27 -63.85 17.91 135.83
CA GLN A 27 -65.18 18.39 136.16
C GLN A 27 -65.93 17.22 136.75
N GLU A 28 -65.90 17.21 138.07
CA GLU A 28 -66.81 16.53 138.97
C GLU A 28 -68.20 16.39 138.32
N ASP A 29 -68.77 15.19 138.42
CA ASP A 29 -70.17 14.83 138.16
C ASP A 29 -71.09 15.72 139.03
N HIS A 30 -71.17 16.99 138.69
CA HIS A 30 -72.22 17.87 139.11
C HIS A 30 -73.43 17.54 138.25
N ASP A 31 -74.53 17.18 138.90
CA ASP A 31 -75.85 16.89 138.33
C ASP A 31 -76.23 17.87 137.21
N LEU A 32 -75.78 17.56 135.99
CA LEU A 32 -76.09 18.30 134.78
C LEU A 32 -77.46 17.82 134.29
N THR A 33 -78.40 18.75 134.27
CA THR A 33 -79.80 18.55 133.92
C THR A 33 -79.95 17.96 132.51
N PRO A 34 -81.07 17.26 132.20
CA PRO A 34 -81.35 16.75 130.84
C PRO A 34 -81.22 17.80 129.74
N ALA A 35 -81.42 19.08 130.07
CA ALA A 35 -81.22 20.22 129.19
C ALA A 35 -79.75 20.41 128.75
N THR A 36 -78.77 20.20 129.65
CA THR A 36 -77.33 20.36 129.36
C THR A 36 -76.74 19.21 128.54
N LYS A 37 -77.18 17.95 128.76
CA LYS A 37 -76.79 16.82 127.89
C LYS A 37 -77.37 16.93 126.48
N LEU A 38 -78.58 17.48 126.35
CA LEU A 38 -79.19 17.78 125.05
C LEU A 38 -78.41 18.89 124.33
N LEU A 39 -77.99 19.94 125.06
CA LEU A 39 -77.14 21.02 124.52
C LEU A 39 -75.78 20.50 124.06
N GLU A 40 -75.18 19.58 124.81
CA GLU A 40 -73.88 18.98 124.46
C GLU A 40 -73.99 18.05 123.24
N LYS A 41 -75.02 17.18 123.16
CA LYS A 41 -75.29 16.41 121.94
C LYS A 41 -75.64 17.28 120.73
N ARG A 42 -76.29 18.43 120.95
CA ARG A 42 -76.57 19.42 119.91
C ARG A 42 -75.30 20.13 119.45
N ARG A 43 -74.38 20.39 120.38
CA ARG A 43 -73.04 20.93 120.08
C ARG A 43 -72.17 19.92 119.33
N GLU A 44 -72.12 18.65 119.75
CA GLU A 44 -71.40 17.59 119.04
C GLU A 44 -71.97 17.36 117.64
N MET A 45 -73.31 17.34 117.50
CA MET A 45 -73.97 17.24 116.20
C MET A 45 -73.62 18.44 115.32
N GLN A 46 -73.57 19.65 115.88
CA GLN A 46 -73.18 20.86 115.18
C GLN A 46 -71.68 20.89 114.83
N GLU A 47 -70.79 20.33 115.66
CA GLU A 47 -69.36 20.18 115.36
C GLU A 47 -69.13 19.15 114.24
N VAL A 48 -69.83 18.02 114.25
CA VAL A 48 -69.79 17.02 113.16
C VAL A 48 -70.41 17.58 111.88
N GLU A 49 -71.51 18.32 111.98
CA GLU A 49 -72.14 18.99 110.84
C GLU A 49 -71.24 20.07 110.25
N ASN A 50 -70.58 20.87 111.09
CA ASN A 50 -69.57 21.85 110.68
C ASN A 50 -68.34 21.18 110.04
N GLY A 51 -67.84 20.08 110.61
CA GLY A 51 -66.72 19.31 110.04
C GLY A 51 -67.07 18.64 108.71
N LEU A 52 -68.29 18.12 108.58
CA LEU A 52 -68.82 17.60 107.32
C LEU A 52 -69.00 18.73 106.29
N HIS A 53 -69.44 19.92 106.72
CA HIS A 53 -69.55 21.10 105.86
C HIS A 53 -68.17 21.56 105.37
N GLN A 54 -67.17 21.57 106.25
CA GLN A 54 -65.79 21.88 105.90
C GLN A 54 -65.19 20.87 104.92
N GLN A 55 -65.35 19.55 105.15
CA GLN A 55 -64.89 18.53 104.20
C GLN A 55 -65.61 18.61 102.86
N LYS A 56 -66.91 18.92 102.84
CA LYS A 56 -67.66 19.17 101.59
C LYS A 56 -67.12 20.40 100.86
N ALA A 57 -66.78 21.47 101.57
CA ALA A 57 -66.18 22.67 100.99
C ALA A 57 -64.77 22.40 100.44
N GLU A 58 -63.92 21.68 101.17
CA GLU A 58 -62.58 21.29 100.73
C GLU A 58 -62.62 20.34 99.51
N PHE A 59 -63.53 19.37 99.52
CA PHE A 59 -63.74 18.48 98.37
C PHE A 59 -64.27 19.25 97.16
N ALA A 60 -65.19 20.21 97.36
CA ALA A 60 -65.68 21.08 96.29
C ALA A 60 -64.53 21.90 95.67
N LEU A 61 -63.67 22.53 96.48
CA LEU A 61 -62.48 23.25 96.00
C LEU A 61 -61.51 22.34 95.23
N LYS A 62 -61.33 21.10 95.69
CA LYS A 62 -60.45 20.12 95.01
C LYS A 62 -61.03 19.66 93.68
N ILE A 63 -62.34 19.43 93.62
CA ILE A 63 -63.05 19.10 92.37
C ILE A 63 -62.96 20.27 91.39
N GLU A 64 -63.12 21.51 91.85
CA GLU A 64 -62.98 22.72 91.04
C GLU A 64 -61.54 22.87 90.50
N SER A 65 -60.52 22.67 91.34
CA SER A 65 -59.11 22.69 90.92
C SER A 65 -58.78 21.61 89.88
N LEU A 66 -59.28 20.39 90.07
CA LEU A 66 -59.12 19.30 89.11
C LEU A 66 -59.87 19.55 87.81
N ALA A 67 -61.06 20.15 87.88
CA ALA A 67 -61.82 20.57 86.71
C ALA A 67 -61.04 21.64 85.91
N HIS A 68 -60.51 22.67 86.58
CA HIS A 68 -59.66 23.69 85.97
C HIS A 68 -58.42 23.08 85.31
N ARG A 69 -57.71 22.18 86.01
CA ARG A 69 -56.50 21.54 85.47
C ARG A 69 -56.82 20.62 84.28
N ARG A 70 -57.98 19.95 84.29
CA ARG A 70 -58.46 19.17 83.15
C ARG A 70 -58.78 20.06 81.96
N GLU A 71 -59.39 21.22 82.18
CA GLU A 71 -59.66 22.21 81.14
C GLU A 71 -58.36 22.78 80.55
N GLU A 72 -57.37 23.11 81.38
CA GLU A 72 -56.05 23.57 80.92
C GLU A 72 -55.31 22.50 80.11
N LEU A 73 -55.34 21.24 80.54
CA LEU A 73 -54.75 20.14 79.78
C LEU A 73 -55.45 19.95 78.44
N ALA A 74 -56.78 20.03 78.40
CA ALA A 74 -57.53 19.98 77.16
C ALA A 74 -57.15 21.13 76.22
N LYS A 75 -57.00 22.36 76.74
CA LYS A 75 -56.52 23.52 75.97
C LYS A 75 -55.10 23.33 75.43
N LYS A 76 -54.19 22.76 76.22
CA LYS A 76 -52.82 22.47 75.77
C LYS A 76 -52.79 21.36 74.72
N GLU A 77 -53.62 20.34 74.87
CA GLU A 77 -53.74 19.26 73.89
C GLU A 77 -54.28 19.77 72.56
N THR A 78 -55.32 20.62 72.56
CA THR A 78 -55.83 21.23 71.33
C THR A 78 -54.79 22.13 70.67
N GLN A 79 -54.08 22.97 71.44
CA GLN A 79 -52.99 23.80 70.92
C GLN A 79 -51.86 22.97 70.30
N LEU A 80 -51.48 21.84 70.91
CA LEU A 80 -50.45 20.95 70.37
C LEU A 80 -50.93 20.23 69.10
N LYS A 81 -52.19 19.81 69.05
CA LYS A 81 -52.79 19.24 67.83
C LYS A 81 -52.80 20.26 66.70
N GLU A 82 -53.17 21.50 66.97
CA GLU A 82 -53.13 22.58 65.99
C GLU A 82 -51.71 22.90 65.52
N SER A 83 -50.73 22.94 66.43
CA SER A 83 -49.34 23.20 66.07
C SER A 83 -48.76 22.07 65.21
N LEU A 84 -49.05 20.80 65.53
CA LEU A 84 -48.67 19.65 64.71
C LEU A 84 -49.28 19.73 63.30
N MET A 85 -50.56 20.10 63.17
CA MET A 85 -51.19 20.31 61.85
C MET A 85 -50.52 21.44 61.07
N LYS A 86 -50.16 22.55 61.73
CA LYS A 86 -49.42 23.66 61.11
C LYS A 86 -48.01 23.24 60.68
N PHE A 87 -47.30 22.45 61.50
CA PHE A 87 -45.97 21.93 61.17
C PHE A 87 -46.01 20.93 60.01
N ASP A 88 -46.94 19.99 60.01
CA ASP A 88 -47.12 19.04 58.90
C ASP A 88 -47.43 19.79 57.59
N LYS A 89 -48.32 20.79 57.65
CA LYS A 89 -48.59 21.66 56.50
C LYS A 89 -47.34 22.42 56.04
N PHE A 90 -46.57 22.99 56.97
CA PHE A 90 -45.32 23.68 56.66
C PHE A 90 -44.28 22.76 56.00
N LEU A 91 -44.09 21.54 56.52
CA LEU A 91 -43.17 20.56 55.96
C LEU A 91 -43.58 20.17 54.53
N LYS A 92 -44.87 19.86 54.31
CA LYS A 92 -45.41 19.56 52.98
C LYS A 92 -45.22 20.72 52.00
N GLU A 93 -45.48 21.95 52.43
CA GLU A 93 -45.27 23.13 51.60
C GLU A 93 -43.79 23.40 51.30
N ASN A 94 -42.90 23.18 52.28
CA ASN A 94 -41.46 23.34 52.11
C ASN A 94 -40.90 22.29 51.15
N ASP A 95 -41.26 21.02 51.33
CA ASP A 95 -40.88 19.94 50.43
C ASP A 95 -41.43 20.18 49.01
N ALA A 96 -42.66 20.68 48.88
CA ALA A 96 -43.21 21.08 47.59
C ALA A 96 -42.46 22.27 46.96
N LYS A 97 -41.97 23.24 47.75
CA LYS A 97 -41.12 24.34 47.27
C LYS A 97 -39.76 23.82 46.83
N ARG A 98 -39.11 22.98 47.64
CA ARG A 98 -37.82 22.35 47.35
C ARG A 98 -37.89 21.50 46.09
N SER A 99 -38.91 20.66 45.97
CA SER A 99 -39.13 19.80 44.79
C SER A 99 -39.36 20.64 43.52
N ARG A 100 -40.18 21.70 43.59
CA ARG A 100 -40.36 22.64 42.47
C ARG A 100 -39.06 23.35 42.07
N ALA A 101 -38.30 23.85 43.04
CA ALA A 101 -37.02 24.50 42.78
C ALA A 101 -36.01 23.53 42.15
N MET A 102 -35.94 22.30 42.64
CA MET A 102 -35.08 21.25 42.08
C MET A 102 -35.46 20.91 40.64
N LYS A 103 -36.75 20.70 40.38
CA LYS A 103 -37.26 20.43 39.03
C LYS A 103 -36.95 21.57 38.07
N LYS A 104 -37.21 22.82 38.49
CA LYS A 104 -36.92 24.01 37.67
C LYS A 104 -35.42 24.12 37.36
N SER A 105 -34.55 23.89 38.34
CA SER A 105 -33.10 23.90 38.14
C SER A 105 -32.64 22.82 37.13
N LEU A 106 -33.20 21.62 37.21
CA LEU A 106 -32.91 20.54 36.26
C LEU A 106 -33.40 20.86 34.84
N ASP A 107 -34.61 21.39 34.70
CA ASP A 107 -35.18 21.80 33.41
C ASP A 107 -34.37 22.96 32.79
N GLU A 108 -33.95 23.95 33.58
CA GLU A 108 -33.08 25.04 33.15
C GLU A 108 -31.69 24.55 32.74
N ARG A 109 -31.11 23.59 33.46
CA ARG A 109 -29.84 22.98 33.08
C ARG A 109 -29.95 22.24 31.75
N LYS A 110 -31.00 21.43 31.57
CA LYS A 110 -31.23 20.68 30.33
C LYS A 110 -31.43 21.61 29.14
N THR A 111 -32.20 22.68 29.32
CA THR A 111 -32.41 23.69 28.25
C THR A 111 -31.12 24.44 27.92
N ARG A 112 -30.29 24.77 28.92
CA ARG A 112 -28.96 25.35 28.69
C ARG A 112 -28.06 24.41 27.87
N GLU A 113 -27.96 23.14 28.26
CA GLU A 113 -27.13 22.14 27.55
C GLU A 113 -27.57 22.00 26.08
N LEU A 114 -28.88 21.97 25.81
CA LEU A 114 -29.40 21.95 24.43
C LEU A 114 -28.99 23.21 23.64
N LYS A 115 -29.06 24.39 24.27
CA LYS A 115 -28.69 25.65 23.63
C LYS A 115 -27.18 25.80 23.42
N GLU A 116 -26.36 25.30 24.33
CA GLU A 116 -24.91 25.26 24.17
C GLU A 116 -24.49 24.37 22.99
N ASN A 117 -25.13 23.21 22.84
CA ASN A 117 -24.92 22.35 21.67
C ASN A 117 -25.36 23.02 20.36
N GLU A 118 -26.52 23.69 20.36
CA GLU A 118 -27.00 24.46 19.21
C GLU A 118 -26.01 25.58 18.83
N ILE A 119 -25.49 26.32 19.80
CA ILE A 119 -24.47 27.36 19.59
C ILE A 119 -23.19 26.76 19.03
N SER A 120 -22.75 25.60 19.53
CA SER A 120 -21.55 24.92 19.01
C SER A 120 -21.72 24.53 17.56
N ASN A 121 -22.85 23.91 17.20
CA ASN A 121 -23.16 23.50 15.83
C ASN A 121 -23.25 24.71 14.89
N LEU A 122 -23.89 25.79 15.33
CA LEU A 122 -23.99 27.02 14.54
C LEU A 122 -22.63 27.67 14.33
N ARG A 123 -21.74 27.66 15.32
CA ARG A 123 -20.36 28.16 15.18
C ARG A 123 -19.57 27.36 14.17
N GLU A 124 -19.65 26.03 14.21
CA GLU A 124 -18.98 25.16 13.23
C GLU A 124 -19.53 25.37 11.80
N ASN A 125 -20.85 25.50 11.66
CA ASN A 125 -21.46 25.82 10.37
C ASN A 125 -20.99 27.19 9.86
N MET A 126 -20.88 28.18 10.74
CA MET A 126 -20.44 29.53 10.39
C MET A 126 -18.96 29.54 9.94
N THR A 127 -18.07 28.81 10.63
CA THR A 127 -16.67 28.68 10.20
C THR A 127 -16.57 27.93 8.86
N GLY A 128 -17.35 26.86 8.68
CA GLY A 128 -17.43 26.14 7.41
C GLY A 128 -17.89 27.03 6.24
N LEU A 129 -18.92 27.86 6.45
CA LEU A 129 -19.40 28.81 5.46
C LEU A 129 -18.37 29.92 5.19
N PHE A 130 -17.69 30.43 6.21
CA PHE A 130 -16.65 31.44 6.04
C PHE A 130 -15.48 30.90 5.20
N ASN A 131 -15.05 29.67 5.45
CA ASN A 131 -14.00 29.01 4.65
C ASN A 131 -14.43 28.81 3.20
N LYS A 132 -15.69 28.43 2.95
CA LYS A 132 -16.23 28.32 1.58
C LYS A 132 -16.25 29.67 0.89
N LYS A 133 -16.70 30.73 1.58
CA LYS A 133 -16.69 32.10 1.07
C LYS A 133 -15.27 32.52 0.71
N ASP A 134 -14.31 32.37 1.61
CA ASP A 134 -12.91 32.77 1.37
C ASP A 134 -12.31 32.05 0.14
N ARG A 135 -12.55 30.73 0.01
CA ARG A 135 -12.12 29.96 -1.16
C ARG A 135 -12.75 30.48 -2.46
N GLN A 136 -14.04 30.79 -2.44
CA GLN A 136 -14.75 31.31 -3.60
C GLN A 136 -14.27 32.71 -3.96
N THR A 137 -14.07 33.59 -2.97
CA THR A 137 -13.52 34.94 -3.19
C THR A 137 -12.16 34.86 -3.86
N LYS A 138 -11.24 34.03 -3.35
CA LYS A 138 -9.92 33.83 -3.96
C LYS A 138 -10.01 33.32 -5.40
N ALA A 139 -10.89 32.35 -5.66
CA ALA A 139 -11.10 31.82 -7.01
C ALA A 139 -11.64 32.91 -7.98
N VAL A 140 -12.56 33.76 -7.51
CA VAL A 140 -13.07 34.89 -8.29
C VAL A 140 -11.97 35.91 -8.54
N GLU A 141 -11.17 36.27 -7.54
CA GLU A 141 -10.05 37.20 -7.69
C GLU A 141 -9.02 36.71 -8.72
N THR A 142 -8.65 35.42 -8.66
CA THR A 142 -7.75 34.83 -9.67
C THR A 142 -8.37 34.82 -11.06
N ASN A 143 -9.65 34.46 -11.18
CA ASN A 143 -10.34 34.41 -12.47
C ASN A 143 -10.53 35.80 -13.07
N LEU A 144 -10.74 36.82 -12.24
CA LEU A 144 -10.88 38.21 -12.67
C LEU A 144 -9.58 38.74 -13.30
N ALA A 145 -8.41 38.31 -12.79
CA ALA A 145 -7.13 38.66 -13.41
C ALA A 145 -7.03 38.10 -14.84
N TYR A 146 -7.43 36.84 -15.04
CA TYR A 146 -7.46 36.22 -16.38
C TYR A 146 -8.51 36.84 -17.29
N GLN A 147 -9.70 37.15 -16.77
CA GLN A 147 -10.75 37.84 -17.53
C GLN A 147 -10.25 39.20 -18.02
N ARG A 148 -9.69 40.04 -17.12
CA ARG A 148 -9.13 41.35 -17.49
C ARG A 148 -8.04 41.23 -18.55
N TYR A 149 -7.20 40.21 -18.46
CA TYR A 149 -6.18 39.94 -19.47
C TYR A 149 -6.83 39.61 -20.84
N LEU A 150 -7.81 38.71 -20.88
CA LEU A 150 -8.48 38.32 -22.11
C LEU A 150 -9.31 39.45 -22.72
N GLU A 151 -9.94 40.29 -21.89
CA GLU A 151 -10.60 41.53 -22.32
C GLU A 151 -9.59 42.50 -22.94
N ALA A 152 -8.42 42.70 -22.31
CA ALA A 152 -7.36 43.53 -22.88
C ALA A 152 -6.82 42.95 -24.20
N VAL A 153 -6.73 41.63 -24.35
CA VAL A 153 -6.38 41.00 -25.63
C VAL A 153 -7.44 41.30 -26.70
N LEU A 154 -8.73 41.24 -26.35
CA LEU A 154 -9.83 41.54 -27.24
C LEU A 154 -9.83 43.01 -27.68
N GLU A 155 -9.48 43.94 -26.80
CA GLU A 155 -9.29 45.36 -27.15
C GLU A 155 -8.18 45.58 -28.19
N ASN A 156 -7.17 44.71 -28.23
CA ASN A 156 -6.03 44.83 -29.15
C ASN A 156 -6.17 43.97 -30.42
N VAL A 157 -7.13 43.04 -30.47
CA VAL A 157 -7.27 42.07 -31.56
C VAL A 157 -8.70 42.06 -32.07
N GLU A 158 -8.92 42.63 -33.26
CA GLU A 158 -10.25 42.74 -33.89
C GLU A 158 -10.79 41.41 -34.47
N GLU A 159 -9.99 40.34 -34.49
CA GLU A 159 -10.38 39.04 -35.07
C GLU A 159 -11.44 38.30 -34.23
N PHE A 160 -11.59 38.64 -32.95
CA PHE A 160 -12.49 37.96 -32.00
C PHE A 160 -13.58 38.90 -31.49
N GLY A 161 -14.83 38.43 -31.45
CA GLY A 161 -15.97 39.22 -30.97
C GLY A 161 -16.15 39.13 -29.45
N GLU A 162 -15.91 37.95 -28.88
CA GLU A 162 -16.01 37.69 -27.45
C GLU A 162 -14.80 36.91 -26.93
N VAL A 163 -14.53 37.00 -25.62
CA VAL A 163 -13.49 36.19 -24.95
C VAL A 163 -13.71 34.69 -25.19
N LYS A 164 -14.97 34.26 -25.32
CA LYS A 164 -15.32 32.87 -25.63
C LYS A 164 -14.80 32.41 -27.00
N ASP A 165 -14.72 33.31 -27.98
CA ASP A 165 -14.19 32.99 -29.31
C ASP A 165 -12.69 32.69 -29.25
N ILE A 166 -11.96 33.47 -28.44
CA ILE A 166 -10.53 33.25 -28.17
C ILE A 166 -10.33 31.87 -27.54
N ILE A 167 -11.13 31.54 -26.51
CA ILE A 167 -11.06 30.23 -25.83
C ILE A 167 -11.39 29.10 -26.81
N GLY A 168 -12.47 29.23 -27.60
CA GLY A 168 -12.85 28.21 -28.58
C GLY A 168 -11.79 28.00 -29.67
N ARG A 169 -11.13 29.08 -30.11
CA ARG A 169 -10.01 28.99 -31.04
C ARG A 169 -8.80 28.30 -30.41
N PHE A 170 -8.47 28.65 -29.16
CA PHE A 170 -7.42 27.97 -28.40
C PHE A 170 -7.72 26.49 -28.25
N ASP A 171 -8.94 26.10 -27.87
CA ASP A 171 -9.32 24.70 -27.69
C ASP A 171 -9.17 23.90 -28.99
N THR A 172 -9.59 24.49 -30.11
CA THR A 172 -9.44 23.88 -31.44
C THR A 172 -7.96 23.75 -31.83
N LEU A 173 -7.16 24.78 -31.60
CA LEU A 173 -5.71 24.74 -31.86
C LEU A 173 -4.99 23.75 -30.95
N ALA A 174 -5.36 23.66 -29.67
CA ALA A 174 -4.79 22.73 -28.72
C ALA A 174 -5.15 21.28 -29.07
N ALA A 175 -6.40 21.03 -29.49
CA ALA A 175 -6.84 19.72 -29.97
C ALA A 175 -6.10 19.31 -31.24
N THR A 176 -6.06 20.17 -32.26
CA THR A 176 -5.35 19.90 -33.52
C THR A 176 -3.85 19.73 -33.31
N ASN A 177 -3.21 20.52 -32.45
CA ASN A 177 -1.80 20.36 -32.11
C ASN A 177 -1.53 19.01 -31.44
N ARG A 178 -2.41 18.55 -30.53
CA ARG A 178 -2.31 17.23 -29.92
C ARG A 178 -2.39 16.12 -30.98
N GLU A 179 -3.37 16.19 -31.87
CA GLU A 179 -3.52 15.23 -32.96
C GLU A 179 -2.31 15.22 -33.91
N LEU A 180 -1.75 16.39 -34.23
CA LEU A 180 -0.56 16.50 -35.09
C LEU A 180 0.68 15.91 -34.42
N LEU A 181 0.86 16.14 -33.11
CA LEU A 181 1.95 15.53 -32.34
C LEU A 181 1.83 14.01 -32.32
N ASP A 182 0.63 13.48 -32.10
CA ASP A 182 0.38 12.03 -32.11
C ASP A 182 0.66 11.43 -33.49
N ARG A 183 0.15 12.06 -34.57
CA ARG A 183 0.44 11.63 -35.95
C ARG A 183 1.93 11.73 -36.30
N SER A 184 2.61 12.78 -35.87
CA SER A 184 4.06 12.93 -36.09
C SER A 184 4.83 11.83 -35.39
N ARG A 185 4.44 11.47 -34.16
CA ARG A 185 5.02 10.36 -33.42
C ARG A 185 4.80 9.03 -34.14
N GLU A 186 3.57 8.74 -34.55
CA GLU A 186 3.27 7.51 -35.30
C GLU A 186 4.06 7.43 -36.61
N ALA A 187 4.17 8.53 -37.36
CA ALA A 187 4.95 8.59 -38.59
C ALA A 187 6.45 8.33 -38.35
N GLN A 188 6.98 8.88 -37.25
CA GLN A 188 8.36 8.64 -36.82
C GLN A 188 8.58 7.16 -36.47
N GLU A 189 7.68 6.56 -35.67
CA GLU A 189 7.76 5.14 -35.29
C GLU A 189 7.67 4.22 -36.53
N ARG A 190 6.81 4.54 -37.50
CA ARG A 190 6.74 3.81 -38.79
C ARG A 190 8.04 3.94 -39.58
N THR A 191 8.59 5.14 -39.68
CA THR A 191 9.85 5.39 -40.40
C THR A 191 11.02 4.65 -39.75
N GLU A 192 11.09 4.63 -38.42
CA GLU A 192 12.11 3.88 -37.69
C GLU A 192 11.99 2.37 -37.90
N LYS A 193 10.76 1.85 -37.91
CA LYS A 193 10.49 0.45 -38.22
C LYS A 193 10.93 0.09 -39.64
N ASP A 194 10.55 0.89 -40.63
CA ASP A 194 10.93 0.66 -42.03
C ASP A 194 12.44 0.74 -42.22
N ARG A 195 13.10 1.70 -41.55
CA ARG A 195 14.56 1.83 -41.54
C ARG A 195 15.24 0.61 -40.93
N ALA A 196 14.72 0.08 -39.82
CA ALA A 196 15.25 -1.12 -39.19
C ALA A 196 15.08 -2.36 -40.10
N SER A 197 13.91 -2.52 -40.73
CA SER A 197 13.66 -3.61 -41.69
C SER A 197 14.57 -3.52 -42.92
N PHE A 198 14.78 -2.31 -43.44
CA PHE A 198 15.69 -2.08 -44.56
C PHE A 198 17.15 -2.42 -44.21
N LEU A 199 17.62 -1.99 -43.03
CA LEU A 199 18.97 -2.30 -42.55
C LEU A 199 19.16 -3.82 -42.43
N HIS A 200 18.19 -4.50 -41.82
CA HIS A 200 18.22 -5.96 -41.67
C HIS A 200 18.30 -6.68 -43.03
N SER A 201 17.44 -6.30 -43.99
CA SER A 201 17.47 -6.88 -45.32
C SER A 201 18.79 -6.60 -46.05
N THR A 202 19.37 -5.41 -45.86
CA THR A 202 20.66 -5.05 -46.44
C THR A 202 21.79 -5.92 -45.87
N GLU A 203 21.83 -6.14 -44.55
CA GLU A 203 22.79 -7.05 -43.90
C GLU A 203 22.64 -8.48 -44.40
N GLU A 204 21.40 -8.98 -44.52
CA GLU A 204 21.12 -10.31 -45.06
C GLU A 204 21.65 -10.45 -46.50
N LYS A 205 21.36 -9.48 -47.37
CA LYS A 205 21.85 -9.49 -48.76
C LYS A 205 23.38 -9.37 -48.84
N ASN A 206 24.00 -8.57 -47.98
CA ASN A 206 25.46 -8.49 -47.89
C ASN A 206 26.08 -9.83 -47.48
N ASN A 207 25.48 -10.52 -46.50
CA ASN A 207 25.92 -11.87 -46.11
C ASN A 207 25.80 -12.87 -47.26
N ILE A 208 24.70 -12.83 -48.02
CA ILE A 208 24.53 -13.67 -49.21
C ILE A 208 25.61 -13.35 -50.26
N MET A 209 25.90 -12.08 -50.52
CA MET A 209 26.96 -11.66 -51.44
C MET A 209 28.33 -12.15 -50.99
N LEU A 210 28.65 -12.07 -49.68
CA LEU A 210 29.88 -12.61 -49.12
C LEU A 210 29.99 -14.12 -49.32
N ASN A 211 28.89 -14.86 -49.13
CA ASN A 211 28.86 -16.30 -49.38
C ASN A 211 29.13 -16.61 -50.87
N TYR A 212 28.49 -15.90 -51.80
CA TYR A 212 28.78 -16.07 -53.23
C TYR A 212 30.23 -15.72 -53.58
N ASN A 213 30.79 -14.66 -53.01
CA ASN A 213 32.19 -14.30 -53.23
C ASN A 213 33.14 -15.40 -52.73
N ASN A 214 32.85 -16.01 -51.58
CA ASN A 214 33.62 -17.16 -51.08
C ASN A 214 33.52 -18.36 -52.01
N ASP A 215 32.34 -18.64 -52.58
CA ASP A 215 32.15 -19.74 -53.51
C ASP A 215 32.84 -19.48 -54.85
N ILE A 216 32.81 -18.24 -55.35
CA ILE A 216 33.58 -17.82 -56.53
C ILE A 216 35.07 -18.06 -56.28
N ALA A 217 35.61 -17.64 -55.13
CA ALA A 217 37.01 -17.85 -54.80
C ALA A 217 37.38 -19.35 -54.80
N LYS A 218 36.55 -20.21 -54.18
CA LYS A 218 36.76 -21.67 -54.21
C LYS A 218 36.76 -22.24 -55.64
N LEU A 219 35.83 -21.79 -56.47
CA LEU A 219 35.74 -22.24 -57.87
C LEU A 219 36.93 -21.77 -58.70
N GLN A 220 37.42 -20.54 -58.47
CA GLN A 220 38.64 -20.01 -59.10
C GLN A 220 39.87 -20.83 -58.72
N THR A 221 40.08 -21.10 -57.42
CA THR A 221 41.18 -21.96 -56.98
C THR A 221 41.12 -23.34 -57.64
N ARG A 222 39.93 -23.95 -57.72
CA ARG A 222 39.76 -25.25 -58.36
C ARG A 222 40.02 -25.19 -59.88
N LEU A 223 39.64 -24.11 -60.54
CA LEU A 223 39.92 -23.89 -61.96
C LEU A 223 41.44 -23.81 -62.19
N GLU A 224 42.15 -23.01 -61.39
CA GLU A 224 43.60 -22.84 -61.46
C GLU A 224 44.34 -24.16 -61.23
N GLU A 225 43.92 -24.94 -60.23
CA GLU A 225 44.46 -26.29 -59.98
C GLU A 225 44.29 -27.22 -61.19
N MET A 226 43.10 -27.23 -61.79
CA MET A 226 42.82 -28.07 -62.96
C MET A 226 43.58 -27.61 -64.20
N GLN A 227 43.71 -26.29 -64.40
CA GLN A 227 44.53 -25.72 -65.47
C GLN A 227 46.01 -26.09 -65.31
N GLN A 228 46.55 -25.99 -64.09
CA GLN A 228 47.93 -26.38 -63.80
C GLN A 228 48.16 -27.87 -64.08
N ARG A 229 47.24 -28.74 -63.67
CA ARG A 229 47.30 -30.18 -63.98
C ARG A 229 47.24 -30.44 -65.48
N SER A 230 46.34 -29.77 -66.20
CA SER A 230 46.23 -29.92 -67.65
C SER A 230 47.50 -29.47 -68.37
N ALA A 231 48.10 -28.35 -67.95
CA ALA A 231 49.35 -27.86 -68.51
C ALA A 231 50.51 -28.85 -68.27
N LYS A 232 50.57 -29.45 -67.07
CA LYS A 232 51.56 -30.50 -66.76
C LYS A 232 51.41 -31.70 -67.68
N TRP A 233 50.20 -32.24 -67.81
CA TRP A 233 49.93 -33.38 -68.70
C TRP A 233 50.20 -33.06 -70.17
N GLN A 234 49.90 -31.85 -70.62
CA GLN A 234 50.23 -31.41 -71.97
C GLN A 234 51.74 -31.41 -72.20
N SER A 235 52.51 -30.86 -71.26
CA SER A 235 53.98 -30.87 -71.34
C SER A 235 54.57 -32.28 -71.37
N GLU A 236 54.02 -33.21 -70.59
CA GLU A 236 54.44 -34.62 -70.60
C GLU A 236 54.09 -35.29 -71.94
N CYS A 237 52.89 -35.04 -72.47
CA CYS A 237 52.47 -35.51 -73.79
C CYS A 237 53.39 -34.97 -74.90
N ASP A 238 53.67 -33.68 -74.91
CA ASP A 238 54.55 -33.05 -75.91
C ASP A 238 55.97 -33.62 -75.83
N HIS A 239 56.49 -33.86 -74.62
CA HIS A 239 57.80 -34.50 -74.44
C HIS A 239 57.82 -35.91 -75.01
N THR A 240 56.81 -36.74 -74.71
CA THR A 240 56.73 -38.10 -75.25
C THR A 240 56.56 -38.11 -76.76
N MET A 241 55.76 -37.19 -77.33
CA MET A 241 55.56 -37.04 -78.76
C MET A 241 56.84 -36.59 -79.48
N ASN A 242 57.58 -35.64 -78.92
CA ASN A 242 58.87 -35.21 -79.45
C ASN A 242 59.88 -36.37 -79.44
N ASN A 243 59.95 -37.13 -78.35
CA ASN A 243 60.81 -38.32 -78.27
C ASN A 243 60.41 -39.39 -79.30
N ALA A 244 59.12 -39.67 -79.47
CA ALA A 244 58.62 -40.59 -80.48
C ALA A 244 58.99 -40.11 -81.90
N THR A 245 58.83 -38.81 -82.18
CA THR A 245 59.18 -38.19 -83.46
C THR A 245 60.68 -38.27 -83.74
N GLN A 246 61.53 -38.01 -82.75
CA GLN A 246 62.99 -38.18 -82.86
C GLN A 246 63.37 -39.63 -83.15
N LYS A 247 62.75 -40.60 -82.46
CA LYS A 247 62.97 -42.04 -82.73
C LYS A 247 62.48 -42.43 -84.13
N SER A 248 61.34 -41.93 -84.58
CA SER A 248 60.83 -42.15 -85.93
C SER A 248 61.73 -41.55 -87.00
N LEU A 249 62.27 -40.35 -86.77
CA LEU A 249 63.25 -39.72 -87.67
C LEU A 249 64.53 -40.54 -87.75
N LEU A 250 65.10 -40.95 -86.60
CA LEU A 250 66.29 -41.79 -86.55
C LEU A 250 66.06 -43.12 -87.28
N LEU A 251 64.91 -43.76 -87.06
CA LEU A 251 64.53 -44.97 -87.79
C LEU A 251 64.47 -44.70 -89.31
N GLY A 252 63.86 -43.58 -89.73
CA GLY A 252 63.83 -43.17 -91.14
C GLY A 252 65.24 -42.98 -91.72
N GLN A 253 66.13 -42.31 -91.00
CA GLN A 253 67.53 -42.11 -91.40
C GLN A 253 68.28 -43.44 -91.52
N ILE A 254 68.12 -44.35 -90.56
CA ILE A 254 68.70 -45.71 -90.62
C ILE A 254 68.18 -46.44 -91.86
N LYS A 255 66.87 -46.42 -92.11
CA LYS A 255 66.28 -47.06 -93.29
C LYS A 255 66.84 -46.50 -94.60
N MET A 256 67.00 -45.18 -94.71
CA MET A 256 67.57 -44.54 -95.90
C MET A 256 69.05 -44.90 -96.09
N ALA A 257 69.86 -44.83 -95.02
CA ALA A 257 71.28 -45.19 -95.08
C ALA A 257 71.47 -46.66 -95.47
N THR A 258 70.70 -47.57 -94.86
CA THR A 258 70.65 -48.99 -95.24
C THR A 258 70.27 -49.15 -96.71
N ASN A 259 69.19 -48.52 -97.18
CA ASN A 259 68.75 -48.64 -98.57
C ASN A 259 69.82 -48.12 -99.55
N ASN A 260 70.51 -47.03 -99.21
CA ASN A 260 71.59 -46.49 -100.01
C ASN A 260 72.78 -47.47 -100.09
N LEU A 261 73.19 -48.06 -98.97
CA LEU A 261 74.24 -49.09 -98.93
C LEU A 261 73.83 -50.34 -99.71
N PHE A 262 72.58 -50.79 -99.57
CA PHE A 262 72.06 -51.95 -100.31
C PHE A 262 72.07 -51.71 -101.82
N ASN A 263 71.69 -50.52 -102.26
CA ASN A 263 71.75 -50.15 -103.68
C ASN A 263 73.19 -50.09 -104.20
N LEU A 264 74.15 -49.66 -103.38
CA LEU A 264 75.57 -49.72 -103.73
C LEU A 264 76.05 -51.16 -103.91
N VAL A 265 75.72 -52.05 -102.96
CA VAL A 265 75.99 -53.49 -103.05
C VAL A 265 75.35 -54.11 -104.31
N LYS A 266 74.08 -53.79 -104.55
CA LYS A 266 73.35 -54.22 -105.75
C LYS A 266 74.01 -53.75 -107.04
N SER A 267 74.52 -52.52 -107.08
CA SER A 267 75.27 -51.99 -108.22
C SER A 267 76.58 -52.75 -108.44
N HIS A 268 77.34 -53.03 -107.39
CA HIS A 268 78.58 -53.83 -107.48
C HIS A 268 78.33 -55.26 -107.97
N LEU A 269 77.17 -55.83 -107.63
CA LEU A 269 76.73 -57.15 -108.10
C LEU A 269 76.05 -57.09 -109.47
N ASN A 270 76.26 -56.03 -110.26
CA ASN A 270 75.68 -55.81 -111.59
C ASN A 270 74.16 -56.01 -111.61
N ASN A 271 73.46 -55.48 -110.60
CA ASN A 271 72.00 -55.53 -110.43
C ASN A 271 71.39 -56.94 -110.31
N ARG A 272 72.17 -57.94 -109.90
CA ARG A 272 71.67 -59.32 -109.70
C ARG A 272 70.83 -59.51 -108.44
N LEU A 273 70.75 -58.51 -107.56
CA LEU A 273 69.88 -58.53 -106.37
C LEU A 273 68.51 -57.89 -106.67
N ASN A 274 67.43 -58.58 -106.32
CA ASN A 274 66.07 -58.04 -106.42
C ASN A 274 65.87 -56.89 -105.43
N GLY A 275 65.09 -55.87 -105.80
CA GLY A 275 64.74 -54.79 -104.88
C GLY A 275 63.80 -55.28 -103.79
N THR A 276 64.08 -54.96 -102.53
CA THR A 276 63.15 -55.17 -101.40
C THR A 276 63.04 -53.88 -100.60
N GLY A 277 61.83 -53.58 -100.09
CA GLY A 277 61.58 -52.44 -99.20
C GLY A 277 61.78 -52.77 -97.71
N ASP A 278 62.07 -54.04 -97.38
CA ASP A 278 62.33 -54.47 -96.01
C ASP A 278 63.78 -54.17 -95.61
N THR A 279 63.93 -53.27 -94.64
CA THR A 279 65.23 -52.80 -94.14
C THR A 279 66.06 -53.91 -93.51
N VAL A 280 65.43 -54.90 -92.86
CA VAL A 280 66.18 -56.01 -92.23
C VAL A 280 66.80 -56.90 -93.30
N MET A 281 66.01 -57.28 -94.31
CA MET A 281 66.51 -58.04 -95.46
C MET A 281 67.60 -57.29 -96.24
N GLN A 282 67.50 -55.97 -96.37
CA GLN A 282 68.55 -55.16 -96.98
C GLN A 282 69.87 -55.24 -96.19
N LEU A 283 69.81 -55.12 -94.86
CA LEU A 283 70.99 -55.27 -94.00
C LEU A 283 71.61 -56.66 -94.08
N GLU A 284 70.81 -57.73 -94.10
CA GLU A 284 71.30 -59.11 -94.25
C GLU A 284 72.07 -59.30 -95.56
N LYS A 285 71.58 -58.73 -96.66
CA LYS A 285 72.27 -58.81 -97.96
C LYS A 285 73.52 -57.95 -98.03
N ILE A 286 73.52 -56.77 -97.41
CA ILE A 286 74.74 -55.96 -97.25
C ILE A 286 75.77 -56.74 -96.43
N GLN A 287 75.36 -57.35 -95.32
CA GLN A 287 76.22 -58.15 -94.46
C GLN A 287 76.82 -59.34 -95.21
N GLN A 288 76.00 -60.11 -95.94
CA GLN A 288 76.49 -61.24 -96.73
C GLN A 288 77.52 -60.77 -97.77
N PHE A 289 77.25 -59.66 -98.47
CA PHE A 289 78.20 -59.13 -99.44
C PHE A 289 79.52 -58.65 -98.81
N ILE A 290 79.48 -58.03 -97.63
CA ILE A 290 80.69 -57.62 -96.91
C ILE A 290 81.48 -58.85 -96.45
N LEU A 291 80.80 -59.89 -95.94
CA LEU A 291 81.44 -61.16 -95.56
C LEU A 291 82.06 -61.86 -96.77
N ASP A 292 81.32 -61.97 -97.88
CA ASP A 292 81.81 -62.56 -99.13
C ASP A 292 83.02 -61.78 -99.68
N LEU A 293 82.98 -60.43 -99.66
CA LEU A 293 84.13 -59.59 -100.05
C LEU A 293 85.31 -59.79 -99.11
N SER A 294 85.07 -59.87 -97.80
CA SER A 294 86.10 -60.12 -96.80
C SER A 294 86.79 -61.46 -97.05
N ASP A 295 86.00 -62.52 -97.29
CA ASP A 295 86.48 -63.87 -97.61
C ASP A 295 87.31 -63.87 -98.92
N ILE A 296 86.86 -63.16 -99.95
CA ILE A 296 87.61 -62.99 -101.22
C ILE A 296 88.92 -62.21 -101.00
N THR A 297 88.92 -61.14 -100.21
CA THR A 297 90.15 -60.38 -99.93
C THR A 297 91.13 -61.16 -99.06
N THR A 298 90.65 -62.05 -98.18
CA THR A 298 91.52 -63.00 -97.47
C THR A 298 92.09 -64.08 -98.38
N ASP A 299 91.40 -64.44 -99.47
CA ASP A 299 91.89 -65.36 -100.51
C ASP A 299 92.83 -64.68 -101.54
N VAL A 300 92.80 -63.34 -101.68
CA VAL A 300 93.56 -62.57 -102.69
C VAL A 300 94.76 -61.80 -102.08
N ALA A 301 95.43 -62.34 -101.07
CA ALA A 301 96.74 -61.84 -100.62
C ALA A 301 97.91 -62.60 -101.30
N PRO A 302 98.69 -61.99 -102.21
CA PRO A 302 99.97 -62.53 -102.65
C PRO A 302 101.18 -61.82 -102.02
N ALA A 303 102.12 -62.65 -101.58
CA ALA A 303 103.58 -62.48 -101.51
C ALA A 303 104.22 -61.09 -101.79
N ARG A 304 104.82 -60.55 -100.72
CA ARG A 304 106.16 -59.91 -100.60
C ARG A 304 106.69 -59.04 -101.75
N ILE A 305 107.00 -57.78 -101.41
CA ILE A 305 108.22 -57.10 -101.87
C ILE A 305 109.10 -56.87 -100.64
N GLY A 306 110.27 -57.50 -100.63
CA GLY A 306 111.38 -57.10 -99.76
C GLY A 306 112.36 -56.25 -100.56
N VAL A 307 113.04 -55.32 -99.88
CA VAL A 307 114.37 -54.85 -100.28
C VAL A 307 115.22 -54.74 -99.02
N ALA A 308 116.50 -55.02 -99.20
CA ALA A 308 117.62 -54.82 -98.28
C ALA A 308 117.54 -53.58 -97.37
#